data_AF-A0AAD5CYR1-F1
#
_entry.id   AF-A0AAD5CYR1-F1
#
_cell.length_a   1.000
_cell.length_b   1.000
_cell.length_c   1.000
_cell.angle_alpha   90.00
_cell.angle_beta   90.00
_cell.angle_gamma   90.00
#
_symmetry.space_group_name_H-M   'P 1'
#
loop_
_entity.id
_entity.type
_entity.pdbx_description
1 polymer ?
#
loop_
_entity_poly.entity_id
_entity_poly.type
_entity_poly.pdbx_seq_one_letter_code
_entity_poly.pdbx_strand_id
1 'polypeptide(L)'
;MSATAGLIVGYLIGINFPYVALTKIYVPTNPRGAESLPPEIVVSETDLYLRRLWGKPSEDLKKKPKYLVTFTVGWDQRHNIDAAVKKFSEDFQILLFHYDGRTTEWDRYEWSKKSIHISVKRQTKWWYAKRFLHPDIVAAYEYIFIWDEDLGVKHFNGDK
;
A
#
# COMPACT_ATOMS: atom_id res chain seq x y z
N MET A 1 9.47 36.26 -16.40
CA MET A 1 9.24 34.84 -16.07
C MET A 1 8.13 34.81 -15.02
N SER A 2 6.94 34.38 -15.40
CA SER A 2 5.77 34.37 -14.51
C SER A 2 5.61 32.97 -13.92
N ALA A 3 5.74 32.84 -12.60
CA ALA A 3 5.45 31.59 -11.89
C ALA A 3 3.97 31.62 -11.48
N THR A 4 3.16 30.77 -12.12
CA THR A 4 1.79 30.50 -11.70
C THR A 4 1.82 29.60 -10.46
N ALA A 5 1.35 30.13 -9.33
CA ALA A 5 1.07 29.36 -8.12
C ALA A 5 -0.22 28.54 -8.33
N GLY A 6 -0.11 27.21 -8.25
CA GLY A 6 -1.26 26.30 -8.16
C GLY A 6 -1.64 26.09 -6.70
N LEU A 7 -2.90 26.40 -6.37
CA LEU A 7 -3.49 26.22 -5.05
C LEU A 7 -3.67 24.72 -4.74
N ILE A 8 -2.85 24.15 -3.86
CA ILE A 8 -3.11 22.82 -3.28
C ILE A 8 -4.16 22.99 -2.19
N VAL A 9 -5.42 22.68 -2.49
CA VAL A 9 -6.43 22.47 -1.45
C VAL A 9 -6.31 21.04 -0.95
N GLY A 10 -5.33 20.81 -0.09
CA GLY A 10 -5.25 19.64 0.77
C GLY A 10 -5.54 20.09 2.19
N TYR A 11 -6.60 19.59 2.81
CA TYR A 11 -6.76 19.70 4.26
C TYR A 11 -5.57 18.99 4.92
N LEU A 12 -4.55 19.74 5.34
CA LEU A 12 -3.51 19.27 6.24
C LEU A 12 -4.16 19.06 7.61
N ILE A 13 -4.74 17.88 7.83
CA ILE A 13 -4.93 17.39 9.18
C ILE A 13 -3.55 16.91 9.64
N GLY A 14 -2.87 17.75 10.43
CA GLY A 14 -1.67 17.35 11.13
C GLY A 14 -2.02 16.25 12.12
N ILE A 15 -1.86 14.99 11.72
CA ILE A 15 -1.92 13.87 12.65
C ILE A 15 -0.52 13.80 13.27
N ASN A 16 -0.38 14.43 14.43
CA ASN A 16 0.79 14.22 15.28
C ASN A 16 0.68 12.76 15.77
N PHE A 17 1.36 11.84 15.11
CA PHE A 17 1.56 10.51 15.67
C PHE A 17 2.50 10.71 16.86
N PRO A 18 2.05 10.53 18.12
CA PRO A 18 3.01 10.45 19.20
C PRO A 18 3.95 9.33 18.79
N TYR A 19 5.25 9.63 18.77
CA TYR A 19 6.26 8.59 18.73
C TYR A 19 5.98 7.73 19.95
N VAL A 20 5.28 6.60 19.76
CA VAL A 20 5.16 5.60 20.79
C VAL A 20 6.56 5.04 20.86
N ALA A 21 7.41 5.67 21.67
CA ALA A 21 8.58 5.01 22.20
C ALA A 21 8.05 3.69 22.71
N LEU A 22 8.43 2.59 22.04
CA LEU A 22 8.13 1.23 22.46
C LEU A 22 8.42 1.19 23.95
N THR A 23 7.36 1.31 24.73
CA THR A 23 7.43 1.37 26.18
C THR A 23 8.15 0.09 26.53
N LYS A 24 9.32 0.20 27.17
CA LYS A 24 10.01 -0.91 27.83
C LYS A 24 8.92 -1.75 28.47
N ILE A 25 8.58 -2.87 27.83
CA ILE A 25 7.64 -3.82 28.40
C ILE A 25 8.30 -4.22 29.71
N TYR A 26 7.61 -3.99 30.81
CA TYR A 26 8.08 -4.36 32.13
C TYR A 26 8.20 -5.89 32.15
N VAL A 27 9.43 -6.39 32.03
CA VAL A 27 9.74 -7.84 32.03
C VAL A 27 10.17 -8.26 33.43
N PRO A 28 9.22 -8.71 34.27
CA PRO A 28 9.53 -9.84 35.12
C PRO A 28 8.51 -10.94 34.88
N THR A 29 9.04 -12.09 34.44
CA THR A 29 8.38 -13.42 34.31
C THR A 29 7.36 -13.56 33.19
N ASN A 30 7.81 -13.38 31.95
CA ASN A 30 7.13 -13.99 30.82
C ASN A 30 7.20 -15.52 30.96
N PRO A 31 6.09 -16.27 30.87
CA PRO A 31 6.14 -17.73 30.91
C PRO A 31 6.94 -18.27 29.72
N ARG A 32 7.55 -19.46 29.89
CA ARG A 32 8.24 -20.15 28.78
C ARG A 32 7.26 -20.32 27.61
N GLY A 33 7.67 -19.88 26.43
CA GLY A 33 6.86 -19.87 25.21
C GLY A 33 6.21 -18.53 24.87
N ALA A 34 6.30 -17.53 25.75
CA ALA A 34 5.84 -16.17 25.46
C ALA A 34 6.99 -15.24 25.03
N GLU A 35 8.23 -15.75 24.96
CA GLU A 35 9.38 -14.98 24.49
C GLU A 35 9.07 -14.33 23.14
N SER A 36 9.58 -13.11 22.93
CA SER A 36 9.48 -12.46 21.63
C SER A 36 10.08 -13.38 20.57
N LEU A 37 9.40 -13.50 19.43
CA LEU A 37 9.94 -14.25 18.30
C LEU A 37 11.35 -13.76 17.97
N PRO A 38 12.27 -14.66 17.56
CA PRO A 38 13.63 -14.30 17.19
C PRO A 38 13.68 -13.06 16.29
N PRO A 39 14.67 -12.16 16.50
CA PRO A 39 14.98 -11.12 15.51
C PRO A 39 15.15 -11.80 14.16
N GLU A 40 14.52 -11.26 13.10
CA GLU A 40 14.34 -11.84 11.74
C GLU A 40 13.01 -12.56 11.48
N ILE A 41 12.29 -13.05 12.51
CA ILE A 41 10.89 -13.48 12.34
C ILE A 41 9.95 -12.26 12.42
N VAL A 42 10.28 -11.32 13.31
CA VAL A 42 9.60 -10.03 13.41
C VAL A 42 10.50 -8.98 12.78
N VAL A 43 9.95 -8.27 11.80
CA VAL A 43 10.59 -7.14 11.12
C VAL A 43 9.81 -5.87 11.42
N SER A 44 10.53 -4.75 11.58
CA SER A 44 9.92 -3.45 11.85
C SER A 44 9.15 -2.88 10.67
N GLU A 45 9.42 -3.38 9.47
CA GLU A 45 8.80 -2.93 8.22
C GLU A 45 8.27 -4.13 7.44
N THR A 46 7.16 -3.95 6.74
CA THR A 46 6.54 -5.00 5.91
C THR A 46 6.20 -4.45 4.53
N ASP A 47 6.54 -5.18 3.48
CA ASP A 47 6.34 -4.77 2.08
C ASP A 47 5.11 -5.40 1.43
N LEU A 48 4.15 -5.86 2.24
CA LEU A 48 2.91 -6.57 1.85
C LEU A 48 3.12 -7.85 1.02
N TYR A 49 4.36 -8.28 0.84
CA TYR A 49 4.69 -9.49 0.10
C TYR A 49 4.55 -10.75 0.96
N LEU A 50 3.90 -11.75 0.39
CA LEU A 50 3.86 -13.09 0.96
C LEU A 50 5.23 -13.75 0.80
N ARG A 51 5.87 -14.08 1.93
CA ARG A 51 7.19 -14.72 1.97
C ARG A 51 7.04 -16.23 2.16
N ARG A 52 7.96 -17.01 1.60
CA ARG A 52 8.00 -18.47 1.81
C ARG A 52 8.36 -18.79 3.26
N LEU A 53 7.83 -19.89 3.79
CA LEU A 53 8.12 -20.34 5.17
C LEU A 53 9.53 -20.94 5.32
N TRP A 54 10.23 -21.22 4.22
CA TRP A 54 11.57 -21.80 4.20
C TRP A 54 12.39 -21.24 3.02
N GLY A 55 13.71 -21.37 3.10
CA GLY A 55 14.66 -20.83 2.12
C GLY A 55 15.17 -19.45 2.51
N LYS A 56 15.82 -18.76 1.56
CA LYS A 56 16.32 -17.39 1.79
C LYS A 56 15.27 -16.37 1.34
N PRO A 57 14.77 -15.49 2.24
CA PRO A 57 13.76 -14.48 1.89
C PRO A 57 14.21 -13.51 0.79
N SER A 58 15.52 -13.30 0.64
CA SER A 58 16.10 -12.47 -0.44
C SER A 58 15.86 -13.03 -1.84
N GLU A 59 15.53 -14.32 -1.97
CA GLU A 59 15.27 -14.99 -3.24
C GLU A 59 13.79 -14.91 -3.64
N ASP A 60 12.90 -14.48 -2.75
CA ASP A 60 11.45 -14.43 -3.00
C ASP A 60 11.10 -13.38 -4.06
N LEU A 61 11.91 -12.32 -4.17
CA LEU A 61 11.72 -11.24 -5.12
C LEU A 61 12.98 -11.02 -5.95
N LYS A 62 12.87 -11.21 -7.26
CA LYS A 62 13.94 -10.84 -8.22
C LYS A 62 14.19 -9.33 -8.25
N LYS A 63 13.14 -8.56 -8.01
CA LYS A 63 13.15 -7.10 -7.95
C LYS A 63 12.12 -6.66 -6.92
N LYS A 64 12.57 -5.90 -5.92
CA LYS A 64 11.68 -5.30 -4.91
C LYS A 64 11.12 -3.99 -5.49
N PRO A 65 9.79 -3.78 -5.51
CA PRO A 65 9.22 -2.49 -5.87
C PRO A 65 9.71 -1.40 -4.92
N LYS A 66 9.96 -0.22 -5.47
CA LYS A 66 10.41 0.95 -4.70
C LYS A 66 9.25 1.86 -4.32
N TYR A 67 8.19 1.84 -5.10
CA TYR A 67 7.06 2.74 -4.98
C TYR A 67 5.77 1.95 -4.77
N LEU A 68 4.81 2.55 -4.08
CA LEU A 68 3.48 1.99 -3.90
C LEU A 68 2.45 2.90 -4.56
N VAL A 69 1.56 2.33 -5.35
CA VAL A 69 0.36 3.01 -5.81
C VAL A 69 -0.87 2.26 -5.31
N THR A 70 -1.79 3.00 -4.72
CA THR A 70 -3.04 2.48 -4.21
C THR A 70 -4.21 3.09 -4.97
N PHE A 71 -5.18 2.26 -5.34
CA PHE A 71 -6.41 2.71 -5.99
C PHE A 71 -7.62 2.28 -5.18
N THR A 72 -8.55 3.20 -4.94
CA THR A 72 -9.91 2.81 -4.55
C THR A 72 -10.71 2.50 -5.79
N VAL A 73 -11.26 1.29 -5.91
CA VAL A 73 -11.82 0.81 -7.17
C VAL A 73 -13.19 0.17 -7.00
N GLY A 74 -14.02 0.38 -8.03
CA GLY A 74 -15.20 -0.41 -8.33
C GLY A 74 -15.18 -0.92 -9.77
N TRP A 75 -15.89 -2.02 -10.01
CA TRP A 75 -15.92 -2.71 -11.30
C TRP A 75 -16.35 -1.82 -12.46
N ASP A 76 -17.22 -0.85 -12.20
CA ASP A 76 -17.72 0.07 -13.23
C ASP A 76 -16.61 1.01 -13.75
N GLN A 77 -15.58 1.28 -12.93
CA GLN A 77 -14.42 2.12 -13.29
C GLN A 77 -13.24 1.31 -13.85
N ARG A 78 -13.35 -0.01 -14.00
CA ARG A 78 -12.24 -0.90 -14.39
C ARG A 78 -11.45 -0.45 -15.64
N HIS A 79 -12.12 0.17 -16.62
CA HIS A 79 -11.47 0.61 -17.85
C HIS A 79 -10.54 1.81 -17.61
N ASN A 80 -10.94 2.71 -16.71
CA ASN A 80 -10.09 3.84 -16.30
C ASN A 80 -8.91 3.35 -15.48
N ILE A 81 -9.14 2.39 -14.57
CA ILE A 81 -8.07 1.80 -13.75
C ILE A 81 -7.07 1.01 -14.61
N ASP A 82 -7.53 0.22 -15.58
CA ASP A 82 -6.65 -0.49 -16.52
C ASP A 82 -5.78 0.48 -17.32
N ALA A 83 -6.35 1.60 -17.77
CA ALA A 83 -5.59 2.65 -18.45
C ALA A 83 -4.61 3.38 -17.51
N ALA A 84 -4.95 3.53 -16.23
CA ALA A 84 -4.08 4.12 -15.21
C ALA A 84 -2.88 3.21 -14.92
N VAL A 85 -3.14 1.96 -14.57
CA VAL A 85 -2.14 0.97 -14.14
C VAL A 85 -1.07 0.76 -15.19
N LYS A 86 -1.45 0.73 -16.47
CA LYS A 86 -0.50 0.57 -17.59
C LYS A 86 0.50 1.71 -17.74
N LYS A 87 0.33 2.82 -17.02
CA LYS A 87 1.26 3.97 -17.01
C LYS A 87 2.32 3.89 -15.91
N PHE A 88 2.22 2.91 -15.02
CA PHE A 88 3.20 2.69 -13.97
C PHE A 88 4.20 1.64 -14.42
N SER A 89 5.48 1.88 -14.15
CA SER A 89 6.55 0.93 -14.38
C SER A 89 6.54 -0.21 -13.35
N GLU A 90 7.37 -1.23 -13.58
CA GLU A 90 7.52 -2.38 -12.67
C GLU A 90 8.15 -2.03 -11.31
N ASP A 91 8.58 -0.79 -11.11
CA ASP A 91 9.03 -0.30 -9.80
C ASP A 91 7.87 -0.01 -8.84
N PHE A 92 6.63 -0.01 -9.34
CA PHE A 92 5.42 0.20 -8.55
C PHE A 92 4.77 -1.12 -8.11
N GLN A 93 4.58 -1.26 -6.80
CA GLN A 93 3.61 -2.19 -6.25
C GLN A 93 2.21 -1.60 -6.39
N ILE A 94 1.27 -2.37 -6.93
CA ILE A 94 -0.13 -1.96 -7.09
C ILE A 94 -0.97 -2.60 -5.99
N LEU A 95 -1.75 -1.77 -5.31
CA LEU A 95 -2.71 -2.16 -4.27
C LEU A 95 -4.10 -1.63 -4.61
N LEU A 96 -5.09 -2.52 -4.67
CA LEU A 96 -6.47 -2.19 -5.00
C LEU A 96 -7.37 -2.34 -3.78
N PHE A 97 -8.08 -1.26 -3.44
CA PHE A 97 -9.10 -1.21 -2.40
C PHE A 97 -10.50 -1.31 -3.02
N HIS A 98 -11.12 -2.48 -2.90
CA HIS A 98 -12.41 -2.81 -3.52
C HIS A 98 -13.57 -2.46 -2.59
N TYR A 99 -14.25 -1.34 -2.84
CA TYR A 99 -15.43 -0.97 -2.04
C TYR A 99 -16.70 -1.73 -2.46
N ASP A 100 -16.73 -2.28 -3.68
CA ASP A 100 -17.86 -3.00 -4.24
C ASP A 100 -17.86 -4.51 -3.91
N GLY A 101 -16.79 -5.00 -3.30
CA GLY A 101 -16.65 -6.40 -2.93
C GLY A 101 -16.20 -7.32 -4.07
N ARG A 102 -15.90 -6.80 -5.26
CA ARG A 102 -15.64 -7.59 -6.47
C ARG A 102 -14.14 -7.72 -6.73
N THR A 103 -13.54 -8.81 -6.29
CA THR A 103 -12.10 -9.07 -6.51
C THR A 103 -11.84 -10.01 -7.69
N THR A 104 -12.63 -11.08 -7.82
CA THR A 104 -12.39 -12.15 -8.81
C THR A 104 -12.59 -11.68 -10.24
N GLU A 105 -13.49 -10.74 -10.48
CA GLU A 105 -13.76 -10.22 -11.83
C GLU A 105 -12.53 -9.50 -12.42
N TRP A 106 -11.63 -9.00 -11.57
CA TRP A 106 -10.40 -8.35 -11.98
C TRP A 106 -9.32 -9.34 -12.47
N ASP A 107 -9.47 -10.65 -12.21
CA ASP A 107 -8.56 -11.69 -12.70
C ASP A 107 -8.47 -11.75 -14.23
N ARG A 108 -9.38 -11.07 -14.94
CA ARG A 108 -9.28 -10.86 -16.39
C ARG A 108 -8.07 -10.03 -16.83
N TYR A 109 -7.46 -9.29 -15.91
CA TYR A 109 -6.28 -8.45 -16.18
C TYR A 109 -5.04 -9.12 -15.62
N GLU A 110 -4.04 -9.37 -16.47
CA GLU A 110 -2.79 -10.04 -16.04
C GLU A 110 -2.01 -9.25 -14.98
N TRP A 111 -2.05 -7.92 -15.04
CA TRP A 111 -1.45 -7.07 -14.02
C TRP A 111 -2.19 -7.18 -12.67
N SER A 112 -3.50 -7.46 -12.69
CA SER A 112 -4.30 -7.58 -11.48
C SER A 112 -3.95 -8.82 -10.69
N LYS A 113 -3.64 -9.94 -11.35
CA LYS A 113 -3.18 -11.18 -10.68
C LYS A 113 -1.89 -11.00 -9.89
N LYS A 114 -1.09 -9.99 -10.24
CA LYS A 114 0.16 -9.61 -9.55
C LYS A 114 -0.05 -8.46 -8.55
N SER A 115 -1.24 -7.88 -8.53
CA SER A 115 -1.59 -6.78 -7.64
C SER A 115 -2.13 -7.32 -6.32
N ILE A 116 -2.10 -6.48 -5.29
CA ILE A 116 -2.67 -6.82 -3.99
C ILE A 116 -4.11 -6.33 -3.96
N HIS A 117 -5.03 -7.19 -3.53
CA HIS A 117 -6.46 -6.88 -3.46
C HIS A 117 -6.91 -6.87 -2.00
N ILE A 118 -7.47 -5.75 -1.56
CA ILE A 118 -8.10 -5.63 -0.25
C ILE A 118 -9.55 -5.22 -0.46
N SER A 119 -10.47 -6.03 0.06
CA SER A 119 -11.91 -5.84 -0.10
C SER A 119 -12.57 -5.76 1.27
N VAL A 120 -13.21 -4.62 1.55
CA VAL A 120 -13.94 -4.38 2.80
C VAL A 120 -15.30 -3.80 2.45
N LYS A 121 -16.35 -4.57 2.73
CA LYS A 121 -17.73 -4.13 2.50
C LYS A 121 -18.04 -2.88 3.33
N ARG A 122 -18.70 -1.90 2.71
CA ARG A 122 -19.23 -0.68 3.36
C ARG A 122 -18.16 0.23 3.98
N GLN A 123 -16.96 0.26 3.38
CA GLN A 123 -15.88 1.15 3.80
C GLN A 123 -15.77 2.38 2.90
N THR A 124 -15.52 3.56 3.47
CA THR A 124 -15.24 4.76 2.66
C THR A 124 -13.76 4.83 2.27
N LYS A 125 -13.46 5.49 1.15
CA LYS A 125 -12.14 5.57 0.51
C LYS A 125 -11.00 5.85 1.53
N TRP A 126 -11.12 6.91 2.33
CA TRP A 126 -10.09 7.30 3.33
C TRP A 126 -9.81 6.27 4.41
N TRP A 127 -10.81 5.47 4.79
CA TRP A 127 -10.64 4.47 5.83
C TRP A 127 -9.79 3.28 5.38
N TYR A 128 -9.67 3.04 4.08
CA TYR A 128 -8.72 2.04 3.57
C TYR A 128 -7.29 2.45 3.86
N ALA A 129 -6.89 3.65 3.44
CA ALA A 129 -5.55 4.18 3.70
C ALA A 129 -5.23 4.14 5.21
N LYS A 130 -6.15 4.64 6.06
CA LYS A 130 -5.94 4.66 7.51
C LYS A 130 -5.72 3.27 8.13
N ARG A 131 -6.35 2.22 7.59
CA ARG A 131 -6.30 0.87 8.16
C ARG A 131 -5.20 -0.01 7.57
N PHE A 132 -4.88 0.19 6.29
CA PHE A 132 -4.03 -0.72 5.53
C PHE A 132 -2.71 -0.09 5.06
N LEU A 133 -2.51 1.22 5.25
CA LEU A 133 -1.23 1.90 5.04
C LEU A 133 -0.61 2.29 6.39
N HIS A 134 -0.35 1.28 7.22
CA HIS A 134 0.35 1.44 8.50
C HIS A 134 1.77 2.00 8.29
N PRO A 135 2.32 2.82 9.21
CA PRO A 135 3.71 3.30 9.17
C PRO A 135 4.74 2.24 8.74
N ASP A 136 4.67 1.06 9.33
CA ASP A 136 5.57 -0.06 9.03
C ASP A 136 5.42 -0.61 7.59
N ILE A 137 4.26 -0.41 6.95
CA ILE A 137 4.05 -0.74 5.54
C ILE A 137 4.62 0.36 4.66
N VAL A 138 4.28 1.60 4.98
CA VAL A 138 4.62 2.76 4.14
C VAL A 138 6.12 3.07 4.16
N ALA A 139 6.81 2.80 5.28
CA ALA A 139 8.24 2.99 5.44
C ALA A 139 9.08 2.10 4.50
N ALA A 140 8.51 0.98 4.02
CA ALA A 140 9.17 0.08 3.10
C ALA A 140 9.26 0.63 1.65
N TYR A 141 8.61 1.75 1.35
CA TYR A 141 8.55 2.38 0.03
C TYR A 141 9.11 3.80 0.05
N GLU A 142 9.73 4.23 -1.05
CA GLU A 142 10.29 5.58 -1.20
C GLU A 142 9.20 6.63 -1.44
N TYR A 143 8.16 6.27 -2.20
CA TYR A 143 7.01 7.12 -2.50
C TYR A 143 5.72 6.32 -2.53
N ILE A 144 4.63 6.96 -2.10
CA ILE A 144 3.29 6.37 -2.07
C ILE A 144 2.30 7.30 -2.76
N PHE A 145 1.59 6.74 -3.73
CA PHE A 145 0.51 7.40 -4.42
C PHE A 145 -0.82 6.83 -3.95
N ILE A 146 -1.70 7.70 -3.45
CA ILE A 146 -3.09 7.36 -3.15
C ILE A 146 -3.93 7.95 -4.28
N TRP A 147 -4.40 7.08 -5.16
CA TRP A 147 -5.10 7.45 -6.37
C TRP A 147 -6.60 7.22 -6.23
N ASP A 148 -7.39 8.25 -6.48
CA ASP A 148 -8.84 8.16 -6.54
C ASP A 148 -9.30 7.80 -7.96
N GLU A 149 -10.29 6.94 -8.10
CA GLU A 149 -10.85 6.48 -9.38
C GLU A 149 -11.47 7.61 -10.22
N ASP A 150 -11.89 8.69 -9.55
CA ASP A 150 -12.50 9.86 -10.19
C ASP A 150 -11.44 10.78 -10.85
N LEU A 151 -10.14 10.52 -10.63
CA LEU A 151 -9.05 11.28 -11.23
C LEU A 151 -8.79 10.79 -12.66
N GLY A 152 -9.12 11.64 -13.63
CA GLY A 152 -8.92 11.36 -15.05
C GLY A 152 -7.45 11.12 -15.40
N VAL A 153 -7.17 10.00 -16.08
CA VAL A 153 -5.81 9.57 -16.40
C VAL A 153 -5.20 10.28 -17.61
N LYS A 154 -5.94 11.13 -18.35
CA LYS A 154 -5.54 11.62 -19.69
C LYS A 154 -4.18 12.32 -19.73
N HIS A 155 -3.79 13.01 -18.65
CA HIS A 155 -2.54 13.77 -18.58
C HIS A 155 -1.51 13.22 -17.57
N PHE A 156 -1.80 12.09 -16.92
CA PHE A 156 -0.89 11.49 -15.94
C PHE A 156 0.21 10.66 -16.60
N ASN A 157 1.43 10.74 -16.04
CA ASN A 157 2.58 9.91 -16.37
C ASN A 157 3.21 9.44 -15.03
N GLY A 158 3.35 8.13 -14.82
CA GLY A 158 3.85 7.58 -13.55
C GLY A 158 5.38 7.62 -13.40
N ASP A 159 6.10 7.83 -14.50
CA ASP A 159 7.56 7.82 -14.54
C ASP A 159 8.18 9.24 -14.60
N LYS A 160 7.35 10.29 -14.56
CA LYS A 160 7.76 11.70 -14.59
C LYS A 160 7.10 12.49 -13.47
#